data_AF-A0A1G1NSI4-F1
#
_entry.id   AF-A0A1G1NSI4-F1
#
_cell.length_a   1.000
_cell.length_b   1.000
_cell.length_c   1.000
_cell.angle_alpha   90.00
_cell.angle_beta   90.00
_cell.angle_gamma   90.00
#
_symmetry.space_group_name_H-M   'P 1'
#
loop_
_entity.id
_entity.type
_entity.pdbx_description
1 polymer ?
#
loop_
_entity_poly.entity_id
_entity_poly.type
_entity_poly.pdbx_seq_one_letter_code
_entity_poly.pdbx_strand_id
1 'polypeptide(L)'
;MLEKIAFQIDRLFEKLSAVFDFFGARIKNLFFGQFGTKLTYRRELIVTLLVFAAVLIFSAWRAWLVWLGIAAMMAGMFLWLIIIFSWTLDPLIDYKIRIKKIKRWGESLLKYLSGEFKDLEQRHHMEAYAWGKLAYFEELKNEVANFSKTNLLQKFLGRFFSTFMFLIVGYAFIYYGLHKIIGSSFVSAAEQNGLAAFGSIADFIYYSAITIATVGYGDIYPVHILARVFVLSEVLYGALLVIFLISSFTAIAIPLTSERQKALLGEIEREIKNIEKVFSDIKGLSGGE
;
A
#
# COMPACT_ATOMS: atom_id res chain seq x y z
N MET A 1 52.41 -1.44 -14.30
CA MET A 1 51.40 -0.36 -14.36
C MET A 1 49.99 -0.94 -14.49
N LEU A 2 49.76 -1.82 -15.47
CA LEU A 2 48.48 -2.53 -15.67
C LEU A 2 48.04 -3.37 -14.46
N GLU A 3 48.95 -4.09 -13.79
CA GLU A 3 48.61 -4.87 -12.58
C GLU A 3 48.15 -3.99 -11.40
N LYS A 4 48.74 -2.80 -11.23
CA LYS A 4 48.30 -1.84 -10.19
C LYS A 4 46.90 -1.29 -10.49
N ILE A 5 46.58 -1.08 -11.77
CA ILE A 5 45.26 -0.61 -12.21
C ILE A 5 44.23 -1.73 -12.04
N ALA A 6 44.54 -2.96 -12.45
CA ALA A 6 43.68 -4.13 -12.24
C ALA A 6 43.38 -4.34 -10.74
N PHE A 7 44.41 -4.30 -9.89
CA PHE A 7 44.24 -4.40 -8.44
C PHE A 7 43.37 -3.28 -7.84
N GLN A 8 43.47 -2.05 -8.36
CA GLN A 8 42.61 -0.94 -7.93
C GLN A 8 41.16 -1.13 -8.39
N ILE A 9 40.95 -1.65 -9.60
CA ILE A 9 39.63 -1.96 -10.15
C ILE A 9 38.97 -3.09 -9.36
N ASP A 10 39.67 -4.19 -9.08
CA ASP A 10 39.13 -5.32 -8.30
C ASP A 10 38.73 -4.87 -6.89
N ARG A 11 39.58 -4.06 -6.24
CA ARG A 11 39.27 -3.48 -4.92
C ARG A 11 38.08 -2.51 -4.96
N LEU A 12 37.87 -1.82 -6.08
CA LEU A 12 36.68 -0.98 -6.29
C LEU A 12 35.43 -1.86 -6.45
N PHE A 13 35.51 -2.94 -7.22
CA PHE A 13 34.42 -3.91 -7.41
C PHE A 13 34.05 -4.61 -6.11
N GLU A 14 35.02 -5.02 -5.28
CA GLU A 14 34.75 -5.57 -3.94
C GLU A 14 34.01 -4.57 -3.05
N LYS A 15 34.45 -3.31 -3.02
CA LYS A 15 33.77 -2.25 -2.26
C LYS A 15 32.37 -2.01 -2.78
N LEU A 16 32.19 -1.97 -4.10
CA LEU A 16 30.87 -1.83 -4.72
C LEU A 16 29.98 -3.03 -4.37
N SER A 17 30.47 -4.26 -4.48
CA SER A 17 29.72 -5.47 -4.10
C SER A 17 29.32 -5.41 -2.63
N ALA A 18 30.23 -5.09 -1.71
CA ALA A 18 29.92 -4.97 -0.29
C ALA A 18 28.86 -3.89 -0.02
N VAL A 19 28.87 -2.78 -0.76
CA VAL A 19 27.83 -1.75 -0.71
C VAL A 19 26.50 -2.29 -1.23
N PHE A 20 26.49 -2.98 -2.37
CA PHE A 20 25.29 -3.61 -2.92
C PHE A 20 24.74 -4.70 -2.01
N ASP A 21 25.59 -5.48 -1.34
CA ASP A 21 25.20 -6.52 -0.39
C ASP A 21 24.62 -5.89 0.89
N PHE A 22 25.23 -4.82 1.39
CA PHE A 22 24.72 -4.06 2.53
C PHE A 22 23.35 -3.45 2.23
N PHE A 23 23.22 -2.75 1.11
CA PHE A 23 21.93 -2.19 0.68
C PHE A 23 20.93 -3.31 0.36
N GLY A 24 21.37 -4.39 -0.27
CA GLY A 24 20.56 -5.56 -0.61
C GLY A 24 19.96 -6.22 0.63
N ALA A 25 20.75 -6.42 1.69
CA ALA A 25 20.26 -6.93 2.97
C ALA A 25 19.26 -5.97 3.63
N ARG A 26 19.49 -4.65 3.54
CA ARG A 26 18.59 -3.64 4.10
C ARG A 26 17.28 -3.55 3.32
N ILE A 27 17.33 -3.54 2.00
CA ILE A 27 16.20 -3.60 1.07
C ILE A 27 15.43 -4.88 1.34
N LYS A 28 16.10 -6.03 1.45
CA LYS A 28 15.45 -7.31 1.78
C LYS A 28 14.64 -7.21 3.07
N ASN A 29 15.21 -6.64 4.13
CA ASN A 29 14.51 -6.46 5.41
C ASN A 29 13.37 -5.42 5.34
N LEU A 30 13.54 -4.36 4.56
CA LEU A 30 12.53 -3.32 4.39
C LEU A 30 11.30 -3.84 3.64
N PHE A 31 11.54 -4.56 2.54
CA PHE A 31 10.54 -5.00 1.58
C PHE A 31 9.98 -6.40 1.88
N PHE A 32 10.82 -7.33 2.32
CA PHE A 32 10.46 -8.74 2.56
C PHE A 32 10.45 -9.11 4.05
N GLY A 33 10.79 -8.19 4.95
CA GLY A 33 10.79 -8.42 6.39
C GLY A 33 9.44 -8.13 7.06
N GLN A 34 9.42 -8.22 8.39
CA GLN A 34 8.23 -7.90 9.19
C GLN A 34 7.81 -6.42 9.11
N PHE A 35 8.68 -5.54 8.61
CA PHE A 35 8.38 -4.12 8.49
C PHE A 35 7.29 -3.86 7.44
N GLY A 36 7.48 -4.36 6.22
CA GLY A 36 6.50 -4.22 5.15
C GLY A 36 5.13 -4.77 5.54
N THR A 37 5.08 -5.95 6.16
CA THR A 37 3.82 -6.52 6.65
C THR A 37 3.16 -5.64 7.71
N LYS A 38 3.90 -5.19 8.75
CA LYS A 38 3.37 -4.25 9.77
C LYS A 38 2.86 -2.94 9.15
N LEU A 39 3.54 -2.43 8.14
CA LEU A 39 3.16 -1.22 7.42
C LEU A 39 1.84 -1.41 6.66
N THR A 40 1.67 -2.56 5.99
CA THR A 40 0.44 -2.94 5.31
C THR A 40 -0.77 -2.98 6.28
N TYR A 41 -0.58 -3.42 7.53
CA TYR A 41 -1.64 -3.36 8.55
C TYR A 41 -2.05 -1.93 8.93
N ARG A 42 -1.20 -0.93 8.66
CA ARG A 42 -1.44 0.50 8.95
C ARG A 42 -1.63 1.33 7.67
N ARG A 43 -1.97 0.70 6.54
CA ARG A 43 -2.13 1.38 5.24
C ARG A 43 -3.06 2.59 5.26
N GLU A 44 -4.11 2.56 6.09
CA GLU A 44 -5.07 3.67 6.25
C GLU A 44 -4.38 4.95 6.72
N LEU A 45 -3.45 4.84 7.67
CA LEU A 45 -2.66 5.98 8.15
C LEU A 45 -1.86 6.62 7.02
N ILE A 46 -1.28 5.81 6.14
CA ILE A 46 -0.49 6.29 5.01
C ILE A 46 -1.38 7.03 4.01
N VAL A 47 -2.58 6.51 3.71
CA VAL A 47 -3.56 7.22 2.87
C VAL A 47 -3.96 8.55 3.50
N THR A 48 -4.24 8.58 4.81
CA THR A 48 -4.57 9.83 5.51
C THR A 48 -3.43 10.85 5.45
N LEU A 49 -2.17 10.41 5.62
CA LEU A 49 -1.00 11.28 5.50
C LEU A 49 -0.83 11.84 4.09
N LEU A 50 -1.14 11.05 3.06
CA LEU A 50 -1.07 11.45 1.66
C LEU A 50 -2.16 12.45 1.30
N VAL A 51 -3.39 12.23 1.77
CA VAL A 51 -4.49 13.20 1.62
C VAL A 51 -4.13 14.51 2.33
N PHE A 52 -3.59 14.42 3.55
CA PHE A 52 -3.12 15.61 4.27
C PHE A 52 -2.01 16.35 3.51
N ALA A 53 -1.05 15.63 2.93
CA ALA A 53 0.00 16.20 2.10
C ALA A 53 -0.57 16.90 0.85
N ALA A 54 -1.55 16.29 0.17
CA ALA A 54 -2.24 16.89 -0.98
C ALA A 54 -2.96 18.19 -0.60
N VAL A 55 -3.72 18.18 0.50
CA VAL A 55 -4.39 19.37 1.03
C VAL A 55 -3.37 20.45 1.38
N LEU A 56 -2.26 20.07 2.00
CA LEU A 56 -1.20 21.01 2.36
C LEU A 56 -0.59 21.69 1.12
N ILE A 57 -0.31 20.93 0.06
CA ILE A 57 0.19 21.46 -1.22
C ILE A 57 -0.84 22.41 -1.85
N PHE A 58 -2.10 21.98 -1.90
CA PHE A 58 -3.17 22.71 -2.56
C PHE A 58 -3.51 24.02 -1.86
N SER A 59 -3.72 23.97 -0.54
CA SER A 59 -4.25 25.08 0.26
C SER A 59 -3.19 26.04 0.77
N ALA A 60 -1.92 25.62 0.92
CA ALA A 60 -0.93 26.47 1.55
C ALA A 60 -0.55 27.69 0.70
N TRP A 61 -0.46 28.86 1.35
CA TRP A 61 0.04 30.09 0.72
C TRP A 61 1.54 30.32 0.94
N ARG A 62 2.13 29.67 1.96
CA ARG A 62 3.55 29.80 2.27
C ARG A 62 4.35 28.70 1.57
N ALA A 63 5.42 29.07 0.88
CA ALA A 63 6.26 28.13 0.12
C ALA A 63 6.82 26.98 0.97
N TRP A 64 7.22 27.23 2.22
CA TRP A 64 7.77 26.18 3.08
C TRP A 64 6.74 25.10 3.45
N LEU A 65 5.45 25.44 3.56
CA LEU A 65 4.37 24.47 3.80
C LEU A 65 4.15 23.60 2.56
N VAL A 66 4.26 24.19 1.36
CA VAL A 66 4.16 23.42 0.11
C VAL A 66 5.35 22.46 -0.01
N TRP A 67 6.57 22.89 0.34
CA TRP A 67 7.74 22.00 0.40
C TRP A 67 7.57 20.85 1.41
N LEU A 68 7.03 21.15 2.59
CA LEU A 68 6.70 20.13 3.59
C LEU A 68 5.67 19.14 3.04
N GLY A 69 4.66 19.63 2.32
CA GLY A 69 3.66 18.81 1.64
C GLY A 69 4.28 17.91 0.56
N ILE A 70 5.17 18.45 -0.29
CA ILE A 70 5.91 17.68 -1.30
C ILE A 70 6.76 16.58 -0.65
N ALA A 71 7.49 16.91 0.43
CA ALA A 71 8.30 15.95 1.16
C ALA A 71 7.46 14.85 1.80
N ALA A 72 6.32 15.21 2.42
CA ALA A 72 5.37 14.26 3.00
C ALA A 72 4.74 13.36 1.92
N MET A 73 4.40 13.93 0.75
CA MET A 73 3.88 13.19 -0.40
C MET A 73 4.89 12.15 -0.89
N MET A 74 6.14 12.56 -1.12
CA MET A 74 7.23 11.66 -1.52
C MET A 74 7.47 10.53 -0.52
N ALA A 75 7.54 10.86 0.78
CA ALA A 75 7.71 9.86 1.82
C ALA A 75 6.53 8.87 1.87
N GLY A 76 5.30 9.38 1.76
CA GLY A 76 4.09 8.54 1.74
C GLY A 76 4.04 7.63 0.52
N MET A 77 4.42 8.11 -0.67
CA MET A 77 4.49 7.32 -1.90
C MET A 77 5.55 6.23 -1.82
N PHE A 78 6.72 6.52 -1.21
CA PHE A 78 7.73 5.50 -0.96
C PHE A 78 7.22 4.40 -0.01
N LEU A 79 6.53 4.78 1.08
CA LEU A 79 5.90 3.83 2.00
C LEU A 79 4.81 3.02 1.30
N TRP A 80 4.04 3.63 0.40
CA TRP A 80 3.02 2.95 -0.41
C TRP A 80 3.64 1.87 -1.29
N LEU A 81 4.79 2.16 -1.94
CA LEU A 81 5.51 1.18 -2.74
C LEU A 81 5.94 -0.05 -1.91
N ILE A 82 6.35 0.14 -0.66
CA ILE A 82 6.65 -0.98 0.27
C ILE A 82 5.38 -1.79 0.59
N ILE A 83 4.25 -1.13 0.82
CA ILE A 83 2.96 -1.80 1.08
C ILE A 83 2.59 -2.70 -0.09
N ILE A 84 2.60 -2.16 -1.31
CA ILE A 84 2.25 -2.91 -2.52
C ILE A 84 3.17 -4.11 -2.67
N PHE A 85 4.47 -3.92 -2.45
CA PHE A 85 5.42 -5.00 -2.55
C PHE A 85 5.12 -6.14 -1.55
N SER A 86 4.86 -5.80 -0.29
CA SER A 86 4.42 -6.77 0.72
C SER A 86 3.09 -7.46 0.34
N TRP A 87 2.17 -6.72 -0.29
CA TRP A 87 0.87 -7.23 -0.74
C TRP A 87 0.98 -8.18 -1.92
N THR A 88 1.95 -7.93 -2.77
CA THR A 88 2.18 -8.70 -3.97
C THR A 88 2.88 -10.04 -3.66
N LEU A 89 3.75 -10.08 -2.65
CA LEU A 89 4.40 -11.31 -2.18
C LEU A 89 3.47 -12.26 -1.39
N ASP A 90 2.44 -11.71 -0.75
CA ASP A 90 1.43 -12.48 -0.03
C ASP A 90 0.04 -11.98 -0.41
N PRO A 91 -0.55 -12.49 -1.51
CA PRO A 91 -1.85 -12.01 -1.98
C PRO A 91 -2.98 -12.24 -0.96
N LEU A 92 -2.77 -13.16 -0.02
CA LEU A 92 -3.71 -13.51 1.06
C LEU A 92 -3.58 -12.64 2.31
N ILE A 93 -2.60 -11.74 2.36
CA ILE A 93 -2.37 -10.86 3.52
C ILE A 93 -3.60 -9.99 3.84
N ASP A 94 -4.45 -9.68 2.85
CA ASP A 94 -5.68 -8.94 3.09
C ASP A 94 -6.67 -9.74 3.96
N TYR A 95 -6.75 -11.06 3.79
CA TYR A 95 -7.51 -11.94 4.69
C TYR A 95 -6.91 -11.93 6.10
N LYS A 96 -5.59 -12.01 6.23
CA LYS A 96 -4.91 -11.91 7.55
C LYS A 96 -5.19 -10.58 8.24
N ILE A 97 -5.24 -9.49 7.49
CA ILE A 97 -5.57 -8.15 8.01
C ILE A 97 -7.01 -8.11 8.51
N ARG A 98 -7.96 -8.61 7.70
CA ARG A 98 -9.37 -8.70 8.08
C ARG A 98 -9.58 -9.54 9.34
N ILE A 99 -8.99 -10.73 9.41
CA ILE A 99 -9.04 -11.63 10.58
C ILE A 99 -8.50 -10.91 11.83
N LYS A 100 -7.31 -10.30 11.74
CA LYS A 100 -6.69 -9.61 12.87
C LYS A 100 -7.52 -8.43 13.37
N LYS A 101 -8.08 -7.62 12.46
CA LYS A 101 -8.94 -6.48 12.83
C LYS A 101 -10.15 -6.96 13.64
N ILE A 102 -10.81 -8.01 13.16
CA ILE A 102 -12.01 -8.56 13.80
C ILE A 102 -11.69 -9.31 15.09
N LYS A 103 -10.54 -9.98 15.17
CA LYS A 103 -10.03 -10.59 16.41
C LYS A 103 -9.79 -9.55 17.49
N ARG A 104 -9.12 -8.44 17.15
CA ARG A 104 -8.86 -7.33 18.09
C ARG A 104 -10.16 -6.67 18.56
N TRP A 105 -11.14 -6.56 17.68
CA TRP A 105 -12.48 -6.11 18.02
C TRP A 105 -13.18 -7.11 18.98
N GLY A 106 -12.98 -8.42 18.77
CA GLY A 106 -13.52 -9.50 19.62
C GLY A 106 -12.89 -9.67 21.00
N GLU A 107 -11.60 -9.37 21.21
CA GLU A 107 -10.97 -9.43 22.54
C GLU A 107 -11.54 -8.37 23.50
N SER A 108 -11.93 -7.21 22.96
CA SER A 108 -12.62 -6.16 23.72
C SER A 108 -13.99 -6.65 24.21
N LEU A 109 -14.67 -7.46 23.39
CA LEU A 109 -15.92 -8.12 23.76
C LEU A 109 -15.71 -9.20 24.83
N LEU A 110 -14.69 -10.06 24.71
CA LEU A 110 -14.40 -11.12 25.69
C LEU A 110 -14.08 -10.55 27.08
N LYS A 111 -13.37 -9.41 27.14
CA LYS A 111 -13.16 -8.66 28.39
C LYS A 111 -14.45 -8.07 28.96
N TYR A 112 -15.38 -7.65 28.11
CA TYR A 112 -16.69 -7.14 28.51
C TYR A 112 -17.59 -8.26 29.03
N LEU A 113 -17.54 -9.44 28.39
CA LEU A 113 -18.27 -10.66 28.78
C LEU A 113 -17.75 -11.27 30.10
N SER A 114 -16.47 -11.08 30.45
CA SER A 114 -15.90 -11.61 31.70
C SER A 114 -16.29 -10.85 32.98
N GLY A 115 -17.06 -9.76 32.86
CA GLY A 115 -17.55 -8.98 34.00
C GLY A 115 -19.06 -9.08 34.16
N GLU A 116 -19.50 -10.03 35.01
CA GLU A 116 -20.82 -10.13 35.69
C GLU A 116 -22.02 -9.47 34.99
N PHE A 117 -22.75 -10.27 34.20
CA PHE A 117 -24.01 -9.86 33.60
C PHE A 117 -25.07 -9.55 34.67
N LYS A 118 -25.49 -8.29 34.77
CA LYS A 118 -26.61 -7.88 35.65
C LYS A 118 -27.90 -7.52 34.90
N ASP A 119 -27.91 -7.44 33.56
CA ASP A 119 -29.07 -6.94 32.81
C ASP A 119 -29.41 -7.73 31.53
N LEU A 120 -30.70 -7.91 31.22
CA LEU A 120 -31.23 -8.78 30.16
C LEU A 120 -31.07 -8.17 28.75
N GLU A 121 -31.20 -6.85 28.64
CA GLU A 121 -31.01 -6.10 27.40
C GLU A 121 -29.56 -6.20 26.89
N GLN A 122 -28.59 -6.15 27.82
CA GLN A 122 -27.18 -6.36 27.50
C GLN A 122 -26.91 -7.77 26.97
N ARG A 123 -27.68 -8.79 27.37
CA ARG A 123 -27.51 -10.16 26.83
C ARG A 123 -27.87 -10.23 25.34
N HIS A 124 -29.00 -9.66 24.93
CA HIS A 124 -29.43 -9.69 23.52
C HIS A 124 -28.50 -8.93 22.58
N HIS A 125 -27.95 -7.78 23.00
CA HIS A 125 -26.93 -7.07 22.23
C HIS A 125 -25.67 -7.91 22.02
N MET A 126 -25.29 -8.72 23.01
CA MET A 126 -24.10 -9.57 22.96
C MET A 126 -24.32 -10.82 22.11
N GLU A 127 -25.53 -11.42 22.15
CA GLU A 127 -25.92 -12.51 21.25
C GLU A 127 -25.93 -12.05 19.78
N ALA A 128 -26.53 -10.90 19.49
CA ALA A 128 -26.56 -10.31 18.15
C ALA A 128 -25.13 -10.03 17.63
N TYR A 129 -24.25 -9.54 18.49
CA TYR A 129 -22.85 -9.29 18.16
C TYR A 129 -22.09 -10.59 17.83
N ALA A 130 -22.23 -11.61 18.68
CA ALA A 130 -21.57 -12.90 18.47
C ALA A 130 -22.07 -13.56 17.17
N TRP A 131 -23.35 -13.40 16.84
CA TRP A 131 -23.95 -13.89 15.60
C TRP A 131 -23.37 -13.18 14.39
N GLY A 132 -23.27 -11.85 14.43
CA GLY A 132 -22.65 -11.07 13.36
C GLY A 132 -21.19 -11.47 13.13
N LYS A 133 -20.45 -11.76 14.21
CA LYS A 133 -19.07 -12.25 14.12
C LYS A 133 -18.98 -13.64 13.49
N LEU A 134 -19.83 -14.57 13.92
CA LEU A 134 -19.89 -15.93 13.37
C LEU A 134 -20.24 -15.90 11.88
N ALA A 135 -21.30 -15.18 11.50
CA ALA A 135 -21.71 -14.99 10.11
C ALA A 135 -20.57 -14.43 9.25
N TYR A 136 -19.84 -13.43 9.76
CA TYR A 136 -18.68 -12.88 9.05
C TYR A 136 -17.56 -13.92 8.85
N PHE A 137 -17.22 -14.71 9.87
CA PHE A 137 -16.16 -15.72 9.74
C PHE A 137 -16.57 -16.87 8.83
N GLU A 138 -17.84 -17.25 8.79
CA GLU A 138 -18.37 -18.21 7.82
C GLU A 138 -18.32 -17.66 6.39
N GLU A 139 -18.71 -16.41 6.18
CA GLU A 139 -18.56 -15.73 4.87
C GLU A 139 -17.08 -15.69 4.44
N LEU A 140 -16.19 -15.33 5.36
CA LEU A 140 -14.74 -15.31 5.10
C LEU A 140 -14.20 -16.72 4.80
N LYS A 141 -14.68 -17.75 5.51
CA LYS A 141 -14.33 -19.15 5.24
C LYS A 141 -14.72 -19.52 3.80
N ASN A 142 -15.93 -19.17 3.39
CA ASN A 142 -16.45 -19.43 2.05
C ASN A 142 -15.65 -18.66 0.99
N GLU A 143 -15.31 -17.39 1.22
CA GLU A 143 -14.44 -16.60 0.34
C GLU A 143 -13.05 -17.26 0.16
N VAL A 144 -12.44 -17.71 1.26
CA VAL A 144 -11.10 -18.32 1.24
C VAL A 144 -11.14 -19.71 0.63
N ALA A 145 -12.18 -20.50 0.88
CA ALA A 145 -12.35 -21.84 0.30
C ALA A 145 -12.56 -21.77 -1.22
N ASN A 146 -13.39 -20.84 -1.68
CA ASN A 146 -13.69 -20.60 -3.09
C ASN A 146 -12.65 -19.70 -3.79
N PHE A 147 -11.51 -19.45 -3.16
CA PHE A 147 -10.47 -18.58 -3.71
C PHE A 147 -9.83 -19.23 -4.95
N SER A 148 -10.33 -18.85 -6.12
CA SER A 148 -9.87 -19.35 -7.41
C SER A 148 -8.69 -18.53 -7.94
N LYS A 149 -7.98 -19.11 -8.92
CA LYS A 149 -6.92 -18.40 -9.67
C LYS A 149 -7.46 -17.14 -10.39
N THR A 150 -8.72 -17.13 -10.82
CA THR A 150 -9.33 -15.97 -11.52
C THR A 150 -9.58 -14.80 -10.57
N ASN A 151 -10.08 -15.06 -9.36
CA ASN A 151 -10.27 -14.04 -8.33
C ASN A 151 -8.94 -13.45 -7.87
N LEU A 152 -7.89 -14.27 -7.82
CA LEU A 152 -6.54 -13.84 -7.53
C LEU A 152 -6.00 -12.87 -8.60
N LEU A 153 -6.17 -13.22 -9.88
CA LEU A 153 -5.74 -12.38 -10.99
C LEU A 153 -6.47 -11.03 -11.01
N GLN A 154 -7.79 -11.03 -10.81
CA GLN A 154 -8.57 -9.79 -10.74
C GLN A 154 -8.13 -8.90 -9.58
N LYS A 155 -7.95 -9.46 -8.38
CA LYS A 155 -7.45 -8.70 -7.21
C LYS A 155 -6.04 -8.17 -7.46
N PHE A 156 -5.19 -8.93 -8.15
CA PHE A 156 -3.85 -8.50 -8.52
C PHE A 156 -3.86 -7.34 -9.54
N LEU A 157 -4.60 -7.48 -10.65
CA LEU A 157 -4.76 -6.40 -11.65
C LEU A 157 -5.39 -5.15 -11.03
N GLY A 158 -6.45 -5.30 -10.22
CA GLY A 158 -7.09 -4.16 -9.57
C GLY A 158 -6.13 -3.38 -8.64
N ARG A 159 -5.25 -4.09 -7.93
CA ARG A 159 -4.19 -3.47 -7.10
C ARG A 159 -3.13 -2.78 -7.95
N PHE A 160 -2.80 -3.35 -9.10
CA PHE A 160 -1.88 -2.74 -10.05
C PHE A 160 -2.43 -1.41 -10.60
N PHE A 161 -3.63 -1.43 -11.17
CA PHE A 161 -4.26 -0.23 -11.72
C PHE A 161 -4.47 0.86 -10.67
N SER A 162 -4.95 0.49 -9.48
CA SER A 162 -5.11 1.46 -8.38
C SER A 162 -3.78 2.06 -7.93
N THR A 163 -2.67 1.31 -7.99
CA THR A 163 -1.34 1.85 -7.71
C THR A 163 -0.90 2.85 -8.78
N PHE A 164 -1.09 2.55 -10.05
CA PHE A 164 -0.79 3.48 -11.13
C PHE A 164 -1.56 4.79 -10.97
N MET A 165 -2.88 4.70 -10.73
CA MET A 165 -3.70 5.89 -10.46
C MET A 165 -3.20 6.66 -9.25
N PHE A 166 -2.80 5.96 -8.19
CA PHE A 166 -2.26 6.58 -6.99
C PHE A 166 -0.95 7.33 -7.27
N LEU A 167 -0.02 6.73 -8.02
CA LEU A 167 1.24 7.38 -8.39
C LEU A 167 1.00 8.59 -9.29
N ILE A 168 0.10 8.47 -10.27
CA ILE A 168 -0.25 9.57 -11.18
C ILE A 168 -0.75 10.78 -10.39
N VAL A 169 -1.70 10.55 -9.48
CA VAL A 169 -2.23 11.64 -8.65
C VAL A 169 -1.17 12.19 -7.70
N GLY A 170 -0.35 11.34 -7.08
CA GLY A 170 0.72 11.76 -6.17
C GLY A 170 1.76 12.65 -6.85
N TYR A 171 2.26 12.25 -8.03
CA TYR A 171 3.20 13.04 -8.82
C TYR A 171 2.56 14.31 -9.37
N ALA A 172 1.30 14.27 -9.79
CA ALA A 172 0.57 15.46 -10.20
C ALA A 172 0.54 16.53 -9.09
N PHE A 173 0.29 16.15 -7.84
CA PHE A 173 0.36 17.07 -6.70
C PHE A 173 1.78 17.59 -6.47
N ILE A 174 2.81 16.76 -6.62
CA ILE A 174 4.21 17.21 -6.51
C ILE A 174 4.54 18.25 -7.59
N TYR A 175 4.16 18.00 -8.84
CA TYR A 175 4.41 18.92 -9.95
C TYR A 175 3.62 20.22 -9.81
N TYR A 176 2.34 20.12 -9.44
CA TYR A 176 1.51 21.29 -9.14
C TYR A 176 2.11 22.12 -8.00
N GLY A 177 2.51 21.48 -6.89
CA GLY A 177 3.15 22.16 -5.78
C GLY A 177 4.46 22.84 -6.17
N LEU A 178 5.27 22.17 -6.99
CA LEU A 178 6.53 22.71 -7.49
C LEU A 178 6.29 23.91 -8.42
N HIS A 179 5.33 23.83 -9.33
CA HIS A 179 4.96 24.93 -10.23
C HIS A 179 4.38 26.12 -9.48
N LYS A 180 3.60 25.86 -8.43
CA LYS A 180 3.08 26.90 -7.54
C LYS A 180 4.19 27.67 -6.81
N ILE A 181 5.29 27.01 -6.42
CA ILE A 181 6.44 27.67 -5.78
C ILE A 181 7.37 28.32 -6.82
N ILE A 182 7.61 27.61 -7.93
CA ILE A 182 8.54 27.95 -9.00
C ILE A 182 7.74 27.94 -10.30
N GLY A 183 7.15 29.08 -10.67
CA GLY A 183 6.29 29.20 -11.85
C GLY A 183 6.97 28.80 -13.17
N SER A 184 8.29 28.88 -13.25
CA SER A 184 9.07 28.46 -14.44
C SER A 184 9.52 26.99 -14.40
N SER A 185 9.03 26.19 -13.46
CA SER A 185 9.47 24.79 -13.31
C SER A 185 9.07 23.89 -14.47
N PHE A 186 7.90 24.15 -15.04
CA PHE A 186 7.34 23.47 -16.20
C PHE A 186 6.91 24.51 -17.23
N VAL A 187 6.93 24.10 -18.49
CA VAL A 187 6.50 24.92 -19.62
C VAL A 187 5.51 24.12 -20.44
N SER A 188 4.44 24.76 -20.88
CA SER A 188 3.49 24.23 -21.85
C SER A 188 3.65 24.92 -23.21
N ALA A 189 3.76 24.13 -24.28
CA ALA A 189 3.76 24.66 -25.64
C ALA A 189 2.44 25.37 -25.97
N ALA A 190 1.31 24.92 -25.43
CA ALA A 190 0.02 25.55 -25.66
C ALA A 190 -0.05 26.95 -25.04
N GLU A 191 0.50 27.13 -23.83
CA GLU A 191 0.58 28.43 -23.16
C GLU A 191 1.52 29.39 -23.89
N GLN A 192 2.69 28.91 -24.33
CA GLN A 192 3.64 29.73 -25.09
C GLN A 192 3.06 30.24 -26.42
N ASN A 193 2.21 29.46 -27.06
CA ASN A 193 1.53 29.84 -28.30
C ASN A 193 0.20 30.60 -28.07
N GLY A 194 -0.16 30.88 -26.81
CA GLY A 194 -1.40 31.59 -26.46
C GLY A 194 -2.68 30.80 -26.73
N LEU A 195 -2.61 29.47 -26.83
CA LEU A 195 -3.73 28.60 -27.17
C LEU A 195 -4.57 28.21 -25.94
N ALA A 196 -3.93 28.01 -24.79
CA ALA A 196 -4.58 27.63 -23.53
C ALA A 196 -3.76 28.07 -22.32
N ALA A 197 -4.44 28.34 -21.20
CA ALA A 197 -3.77 28.57 -19.92
C ALA A 197 -3.20 27.26 -19.35
N PHE A 198 -2.08 27.35 -18.62
CA PHE A 198 -1.41 26.21 -18.01
C PHE A 198 -1.20 26.43 -16.50
N GLY A 199 -1.00 25.34 -15.75
CA GLY A 199 -0.67 25.36 -14.33
C GLY A 199 -1.79 24.85 -13.41
N SER A 200 -2.86 24.30 -13.98
CA SER A 200 -3.91 23.63 -13.23
C SER A 200 -3.46 22.25 -12.76
N ILE A 201 -4.10 21.71 -11.72
CA ILE A 201 -3.84 20.33 -11.28
C ILE A 201 -4.17 19.29 -12.37
N ALA A 202 -5.13 19.59 -13.25
CA ALA A 202 -5.50 18.71 -14.36
C ALA A 202 -4.37 18.57 -15.38
N ASP A 203 -3.65 19.66 -15.68
CA ASP A 203 -2.49 19.64 -16.58
C ASP A 203 -1.39 18.72 -16.02
N PHE A 204 -1.18 18.74 -14.70
CA PHE A 204 -0.19 17.90 -14.04
C PHE A 204 -0.63 16.43 -13.88
N ILE A 205 -1.94 16.15 -13.77
CA ILE A 205 -2.46 14.78 -13.85
C ILE A 205 -2.20 14.21 -15.24
N TYR A 206 -2.51 14.98 -16.29
CA TYR A 206 -2.21 14.59 -17.66
C TYR A 206 -0.72 14.36 -17.86
N TYR A 207 0.13 15.32 -17.46
CA TYR A 207 1.58 15.23 -17.60
C TYR A 207 2.17 14.01 -16.88
N SER A 208 1.74 13.75 -15.64
CA SER A 208 2.16 12.58 -14.87
C SER A 208 1.70 11.27 -15.54
N ALA A 209 0.46 11.21 -16.04
CA ALA A 209 -0.05 10.04 -16.75
C ALA A 209 0.75 9.70 -18.00
N ILE A 210 1.05 10.69 -18.86
CA ILE A 210 1.83 10.46 -20.09
C ILE A 210 3.32 10.16 -19.78
N THR A 211 3.83 10.64 -18.64
CA THR A 211 5.22 10.39 -18.19
C THR A 211 5.36 8.97 -17.68
N ILE A 212 4.51 8.52 -16.74
CA ILE A 212 4.58 7.17 -16.20
C ILE A 212 4.21 6.11 -17.25
N ALA A 213 3.35 6.45 -18.22
CA ALA A 213 3.05 5.60 -19.37
C ALA A 213 4.15 5.63 -20.45
N THR A 214 5.22 6.40 -20.25
CA THR A 214 6.34 6.56 -21.18
C THR A 214 5.96 7.07 -22.57
N VAL A 215 4.82 7.77 -22.68
CA VAL A 215 4.33 8.34 -23.95
C VAL A 215 5.04 9.65 -24.26
N GLY A 216 5.03 10.59 -23.31
CA GLY A 216 5.79 11.85 -23.39
C GLY A 216 5.59 12.64 -24.68
N TYR A 217 4.37 13.14 -24.96
CA TYR A 217 4.07 13.91 -26.17
C TYR A 217 4.93 15.17 -26.37
N GLY A 218 5.53 15.71 -25.29
CA GLY A 218 6.44 16.87 -25.34
C GLY A 218 5.73 18.22 -25.37
N ASP A 219 4.41 18.23 -25.19
CA ASP A 219 3.57 19.42 -25.07
C ASP A 219 3.74 20.13 -23.71
N ILE A 220 4.06 19.37 -22.66
CA ILE A 220 4.50 19.88 -21.36
C ILE A 220 5.88 19.28 -21.04
N TYR A 221 6.83 20.09 -20.58
CA TYR A 221 8.17 19.61 -20.25
C TYR A 221 8.82 20.34 -19.06
N PRO A 222 9.68 19.64 -18.27
CA PRO A 222 10.32 20.20 -17.08
C PRO A 222 11.57 21.00 -17.45
N VAL A 223 11.61 22.27 -17.06
CA VAL A 223 12.76 23.15 -17.33
C VAL A 223 13.68 23.23 -16.11
N HIS A 224 13.11 23.35 -14.91
CA HIS A 224 13.87 23.51 -13.67
C HIS A 224 14.51 22.20 -13.19
N ILE A 225 15.69 22.29 -12.56
CA ILE A 225 16.44 21.11 -12.09
C ILE A 225 15.63 20.23 -11.14
N LEU A 226 14.89 20.83 -10.20
CA LEU A 226 14.06 20.09 -9.26
C LEU A 226 12.89 19.38 -9.96
N ALA A 227 12.30 20.00 -10.99
CA ALA A 227 11.24 19.37 -11.78
C ALA A 227 11.76 18.12 -12.48
N ARG A 228 12.97 18.22 -13.08
CA ARG A 228 13.65 17.08 -13.71
C ARG A 228 13.96 15.98 -12.72
N VAL A 229 14.39 16.30 -11.49
CA VAL A 229 14.64 15.28 -10.45
C VAL A 229 13.35 14.53 -10.09
N PHE A 230 12.22 15.22 -9.91
CA PHE A 230 10.95 14.55 -9.63
C PHE A 230 10.46 13.71 -10.80
N VAL A 231 10.59 14.21 -12.04
CA VAL A 231 10.26 13.44 -13.26
C VAL A 231 11.11 12.19 -13.38
N LEU A 232 12.42 12.28 -13.13
CA LEU A 232 13.30 11.11 -13.10
C LEU A 232 12.87 10.12 -12.01
N SER A 233 12.45 10.61 -10.84
CA SER A 233 11.92 9.72 -9.81
C SER A 233 10.63 9.04 -10.25
N GLU A 234 9.69 9.74 -10.91
CA GLU A 234 8.47 9.13 -11.43
C GLU A 234 8.75 8.00 -12.41
N VAL A 235 9.67 8.22 -13.35
CA VAL A 235 10.10 7.21 -14.32
C VAL A 235 10.70 5.99 -13.61
N LEU A 236 11.54 6.19 -12.60
CA LEU A 236 12.09 5.09 -11.80
C LEU A 236 11.02 4.31 -11.03
N TYR A 237 10.05 5.00 -10.42
CA TYR A 237 8.93 4.36 -9.73
C TYR A 237 8.07 3.55 -10.70
N GLY A 238 7.73 4.09 -11.86
CA GLY A 238 6.98 3.40 -12.91
C GLY A 238 7.69 2.14 -13.38
N ALA A 239 9.00 2.25 -13.68
CA ALA A 239 9.82 1.11 -14.10
C ALA A 239 9.89 0.01 -13.04
N LEU A 240 10.14 0.37 -11.76
CA LEU A 240 10.17 -0.58 -10.66
C LEU A 240 8.83 -1.30 -10.50
N LEU A 241 7.71 -0.58 -10.60
CA LEU A 241 6.38 -1.15 -10.49
C LEU A 241 6.14 -2.21 -11.60
N VAL A 242 6.52 -1.91 -12.85
CA VAL A 242 6.40 -2.87 -13.96
C VAL A 242 7.29 -4.11 -13.75
N ILE A 243 8.54 -3.94 -13.33
CA ILE A 243 9.44 -5.07 -13.02
C ILE A 243 8.80 -5.96 -11.95
N PHE A 244 8.29 -5.37 -10.86
CA PHE A 244 7.67 -6.12 -9.79
C PHE A 244 6.39 -6.81 -10.22
N LEU A 245 5.56 -6.21 -11.07
CA LEU A 245 4.39 -6.86 -11.65
C LEU A 245 4.79 -8.19 -12.31
N ILE A 246 5.81 -8.15 -13.16
CA ILE A 246 6.27 -9.33 -13.91
C ILE A 246 6.80 -10.40 -12.95
N SER A 247 7.67 -10.03 -12.01
CA SER A 247 8.23 -10.97 -11.02
C SER A 247 7.17 -11.62 -10.12
N SER A 248 6.07 -10.93 -9.91
CA SER A 248 5.03 -11.39 -8.99
C SER A 248 4.01 -12.25 -9.67
N PHE A 249 3.67 -11.95 -10.92
CA PHE A 249 2.86 -12.82 -11.74
C PHE A 249 3.49 -14.22 -11.88
N THR A 250 4.81 -14.29 -12.05
CA THR A 250 5.55 -15.56 -12.08
C THR A 250 5.57 -16.27 -10.72
N ALA A 251 5.71 -15.53 -9.61
CA ALA A 251 5.67 -16.10 -8.26
C ALA A 251 4.27 -16.59 -7.84
N ILE A 252 3.20 -15.94 -8.34
CA ILE A 252 1.80 -16.28 -8.07
C ILE A 252 1.36 -17.55 -8.83
N ALA A 253 2.03 -17.89 -9.93
CA ALA A 253 1.49 -18.87 -10.86
C ALA A 253 1.46 -20.33 -10.38
N ILE A 254 2.26 -20.79 -9.39
CA ILE A 254 2.56 -22.25 -9.35
C ILE A 254 2.25 -23.03 -8.04
N PRO A 255 2.66 -22.70 -6.79
CA PRO A 255 2.25 -23.56 -5.64
C PRO A 255 2.00 -22.93 -4.24
N LEU A 256 2.34 -21.66 -4.00
CA LEU A 256 2.40 -21.10 -2.63
C LEU A 256 1.03 -20.70 -2.04
N THR A 257 -0.02 -20.62 -2.84
CA THR A 257 -1.37 -20.26 -2.38
C THR A 257 -2.05 -21.42 -1.65
N SER A 258 -1.91 -22.66 -2.10
CA SER A 258 -2.67 -23.80 -1.55
C SER A 258 -2.31 -24.08 -0.08
N GLU A 259 -1.02 -24.08 0.28
CA GLU A 259 -0.59 -24.28 1.67
C GLU A 259 -1.00 -23.11 2.57
N ARG A 260 -0.78 -21.87 2.11
CA ARG A 260 -1.17 -20.66 2.85
C ARG A 260 -2.68 -20.55 3.03
N GLN A 261 -3.46 -20.94 2.01
CA GLN A 261 -4.92 -21.00 2.04
C GLN A 261 -5.40 -22.04 3.06
N LYS A 262 -4.83 -23.26 3.06
CA LYS A 262 -5.13 -24.27 4.08
C LYS A 262 -4.84 -23.77 5.50
N ALA A 263 -3.69 -23.11 5.72
CA ALA A 263 -3.34 -22.55 7.02
C ALA A 263 -4.34 -21.46 7.47
N LEU A 264 -4.76 -20.59 6.55
CA LEU A 264 -5.78 -19.57 6.77
C LEU A 264 -7.15 -20.18 7.09
N LEU A 265 -7.57 -21.22 6.37
CA LEU A 265 -8.81 -21.94 6.65
C LEU A 265 -8.79 -22.54 8.06
N GLY A 266 -7.69 -23.19 8.45
CA GLY A 266 -7.53 -23.73 9.80
C GLY A 266 -7.47 -22.66 10.91
N GLU A 267 -7.05 -21.43 10.61
CA GLU A 267 -7.17 -20.30 11.54
C GLU A 267 -8.62 -19.83 11.67
N ILE A 268 -9.33 -19.67 10.55
CA ILE A 268 -10.75 -19.29 10.54
C ILE A 268 -11.61 -20.32 11.27
N GLU A 269 -11.41 -21.62 11.01
CA GLU A 269 -12.16 -22.70 11.66
C GLU A 269 -11.94 -22.74 13.18
N ARG A 270 -10.72 -22.48 13.65
CA ARG A 270 -10.44 -22.36 15.08
C ARG A 270 -11.18 -21.18 15.71
N GLU A 271 -11.25 -20.04 15.03
CA GLU A 271 -11.98 -18.87 15.53
C GLU A 271 -13.49 -19.10 15.55
N ILE A 272 -14.07 -19.75 14.52
CA ILE A 272 -15.49 -20.16 14.51
C ILE A 272 -15.78 -21.05 15.74
N LYS A 273 -14.98 -22.10 15.94
CA LYS A 273 -15.14 -23.02 17.08
C LYS A 273 -15.03 -22.31 18.43
N ASN A 274 -14.15 -21.33 18.58
CA ASN A 274 -14.03 -20.53 19.80
C ASN A 274 -15.29 -19.69 20.05
N ILE A 275 -15.88 -19.10 19.00
CA ILE A 275 -17.12 -18.32 19.10
C ILE A 275 -18.30 -19.23 19.46
N GLU A 276 -18.42 -20.39 18.82
CA GLU A 276 -19.45 -21.40 19.12
C GLU A 276 -19.38 -21.89 20.56
N LYS A 277 -18.17 -22.07 21.11
CA LYS A 277 -17.99 -22.44 22.51
C LYS A 277 -18.50 -21.35 23.46
N VAL A 278 -18.23 -20.07 23.16
CA VAL A 278 -18.79 -18.96 23.95
C VAL A 278 -20.32 -18.96 23.89
N PHE A 279 -20.91 -19.26 22.72
CA PHE A 279 -22.35 -19.41 22.59
C PHE A 279 -22.93 -20.55 23.45
N SER A 280 -22.27 -21.71 23.49
CA SER A 280 -22.72 -22.82 24.33
C SER A 280 -22.65 -22.48 25.81
N ASP A 281 -21.61 -21.77 26.23
CA ASP A 281 -21.44 -21.35 27.63
C ASP A 281 -22.53 -20.34 28.05
N ILE A 282 -22.89 -19.40 27.16
CA ILE A 282 -23.99 -18.43 27.41
C ILE A 282 -25.35 -19.15 27.52
N LYS A 283 -25.65 -20.08 26.60
CA LYS A 283 -26.91 -20.85 26.65
C LYS A 283 -26.98 -21.82 27.84
N GLY A 284 -25.85 -22.40 28.23
CA GLY A 284 -25.77 -23.28 29.40
C GLY A 284 -26.05 -22.55 30.72
N LEU A 285 -25.69 -21.28 30.82
CA LEU A 285 -25.99 -20.43 31.98
C LEU A 285 -27.47 -20.00 32.05
N SER A 286 -28.19 -19.94 30.92
CA SER A 286 -29.62 -19.55 30.90
C SER A 286 -30.59 -20.71 31.12
N GLY A 287 -30.14 -21.96 30.98
CA GLY A 287 -30.97 -23.16 31.16
C GLY A 287 -30.95 -23.73 32.58
N GLY A 288 -30.31 -23.03 33.53
CA GLY A 288 -30.17 -23.44 34.94
C GLY A 288 -31.03 -22.65 35.93
N GLU A 289 -31.97 -21.83 35.46
CA GLU A 289 -33.01 -21.19 36.30
C GLU A 289 -34.32 -21.99 36.28
#